data_AF-A0A6V7KZY4-F1
#
_entry.id   AF-A0A6V7KZY4-F1
#
_cell.length_a   1.000
_cell.length_b   1.000
_cell.length_c   1.000
_cell.angle_alpha   90.00
_cell.angle_beta   90.00
_cell.angle_gamma   90.00
#
_symmetry.space_group_name_H-M   'P 1'
#
loop_
_entity.id
_entity.type
_entity.pdbx_description
1 polymer ?
#
loop_
_entity_poly.entity_id
_entity_poly.type
_entity_poly.pdbx_seq_one_letter_code
_entity_poly.pdbx_strand_id
1 'polypeptide(L)' 'ADSGGPLSIDGTVIGIASSSSCKIGSMASFMDVYYFKDFIEETMRNN' A
#
# COMPACT_ATOMS: atom_id res chain seq x y z
N ALA A 1 0.66 -6.63 13.33
CA ALA A 1 0.53 -5.24 12.86
C ALA A 1 0.65 -5.32 11.36
N ASP A 2 -0.41 -4.95 10.63
CA ASP A 2 -0.49 -5.20 9.19
C ASP A 2 -0.02 -3.99 8.36
N SER A 3 0.24 -2.85 9.02
CA SER A 3 0.78 -1.65 8.38
C SER A 3 2.10 -1.94 7.66
N GLY A 4 2.21 -1.47 6.42
CA GLY A 4 3.32 -1.78 5.52
C GLY A 4 3.10 -3.03 4.65
N GLY A 5 2.09 -3.85 4.95
CA GLY A 5 1.76 -5.04 4.15
C GLY A 5 1.12 -4.70 2.79
N PRO A 6 1.28 -5.56 1.77
CA PRO A 6 0.75 -5.31 0.44
C PRO A 6 -0.75 -5.65 0.33
N LEU A 7 -1.49 -4.77 -0.34
CA LEU A 7 -2.76 -5.09 -1.00
C LEU A 7 -2.45 -5.42 -2.46
N SER A 8 -2.78 -6.63 -2.89
CA SER A 8 -2.47 -7.12 -4.24
C SER A 8 -3.66 -7.73 -4.95
N ILE A 9 -3.69 -7.56 -6.27
CA ILE A 9 -4.64 -8.20 -7.19
C ILE A 9 -3.80 -8.86 -8.29
N ASP A 10 -3.98 -10.17 -8.51
CA ASP A 10 -3.29 -10.93 -9.55
C ASP A 10 -1.77 -10.72 -9.60
N GLY A 11 -1.12 -10.69 -8.43
CA GLY A 11 0.32 -10.48 -8.29
C GLY A 11 0.78 -9.02 -8.45
N THR A 12 -0.13 -8.09 -8.72
CA THR A 12 0.16 -6.65 -8.80
C THR A 12 -0.14 -5.98 -7.47
N VAL A 13 0.83 -5.26 -6.91
CA VAL A 13 0.66 -4.50 -5.66
C VAL A 13 0.00 -3.17 -5.98
N ILE A 14 -1.22 -2.96 -5.46
CA ILE A 14 -2.03 -1.77 -5.73
C ILE A 14 -2.17 -0.85 -4.52
N GLY A 15 -1.86 -1.34 -3.32
CA GLY A 15 -1.92 -0.55 -2.10
C GLY A 15 -0.98 -1.05 -1.02
N ILE A 16 -0.64 -0.18 -0.08
CA ILE A 16 0.11 -0.52 1.12
C ILE A 16 -0.76 -0.25 2.35
N ALA A 17 -0.96 -1.26 3.19
CA ALA A 17 -1.77 -1.13 4.40
C ALA A 17 -1.23 -0.01 5.30
N SER A 18 -2.10 0.93 5.68
CA SER A 18 -1.70 2.11 6.46
C SER A 18 -2.34 2.06 7.84
N SER A 19 -3.65 2.25 7.92
CA SER A 19 -4.38 2.34 9.17
C SER A 19 -5.74 1.66 9.08
N SER A 20 -6.23 1.20 10.23
CA SER A 20 -7.57 0.68 10.40
C SER A 20 -7.97 0.91 11.85
N SER A 21 -9.27 1.05 12.12
CA SER A 21 -9.76 1.04 13.49
C SER A 21 -9.85 -0.37 14.10
N CYS A 22 -9.53 -1.41 13.31
CA CYS A 22 -9.56 -2.83 13.71
C CYS A 22 -10.89 -3.27 14.34
N LYS A 23 -11.98 -2.56 14.00
CA LYS A 23 -13.35 -2.85 14.44
C LYS A 23 -14.11 -3.51 13.32
N ILE A 24 -15.00 -4.44 13.68
CA ILE A 24 -15.89 -5.07 12.71
C ILE A 24 -16.73 -3.99 12.02
N GLY A 25 -16.78 -4.01 10.68
CA GLY A 25 -17.50 -3.05 9.87
C GLY A 25 -16.75 -1.75 9.58
N SER A 26 -15.53 -1.57 10.07
CA SER A 26 -14.70 -0.44 9.67
C SER A 26 -13.89 -0.73 8.40
N MET A 27 -13.62 0.32 7.63
CA MET A 27 -12.81 0.23 6.42
C MET A 27 -11.33 0.38 6.77
N ALA A 28 -10.48 -0.45 6.16
CA ALA A 28 -9.04 -0.26 6.21
C ALA A 28 -8.61 0.79 5.16
N SER A 29 -7.64 1.61 5.54
CA SER A 29 -7.03 2.61 4.66
C SER A 29 -5.71 2.09 4.12
N PHE A 30 -5.49 2.32 2.83
CA PHE A 30 -4.28 1.94 2.11
C PHE A 30 -3.66 3.18 1.47
N MET A 31 -2.33 3.22 1.42
CA MET A 31 -1.62 4.13 0.51
C MET A 31 -1.81 3.60 -0.92
N ASP A 32 -2.19 4.47 -1.84
CA ASP A 32 -2.30 4.15 -3.27
C ASP A 32 -0.90 4.05 -3.89
N VAL A 33 -0.53 2.85 -4.36
CA VAL A 33 0.79 2.60 -4.95
C VAL A 33 0.95 3.34 -6.27
N TYR A 34 -0.12 3.51 -7.04
CA TYR A 34 -0.04 4.19 -8.33
C TYR A 34 0.25 5.68 -8.17
N TYR A 35 -0.33 6.31 -7.14
CA TYR A 35 -0.04 7.71 -6.81
C TYR A 35 1.46 7.96 -6.54
N PHE A 36 2.16 6.99 -5.93
CA PHE A 36 3.60 7.09 -5.62
C PHE A 36 4.51 6.40 -6.64
N LYS A 37 3.98 5.94 -7.78
CA LYS A 37 4.72 5.12 -8.75
C LYS A 37 6.05 5.74 -9.16
N ASP A 38 6.05 7.01 -9.56
CA ASP A 38 7.26 7.69 -10.06
C ASP A 38 8.33 7.80 -8.96
N PHE A 39 7.92 8.14 -7.73
CA PHE A 39 8.82 8.20 -6.57
C PHE A 39 9.42 6.82 -6.26
N ILE A 40 8.62 5.77 -6.33
CA ILE A 40 9.08 4.38 -6.10
C ILE A 40 10.10 4.00 -7.17
N GLU A 41 9.79 4.22 -8.45
CA GLU A 41 10.68 3.89 -9.56
C GLU A 41 12.00 4.69 -9.52
N GLU A 42 11.95 5.99 -9.22
CA GLU A 42 13.14 6.82 -9.05
C GLU A 42 14.01 6.31 -7.89
N THR A 43 13.41 6.06 -6.73
CA THR A 43 14.13 5.58 -5.55
C THR A 43 14.80 4.24 -5.85
N MET A 44 14.10 3.30 -6.48
CA MET A 44 14.65 1.97 -6.80
C MET A 44 15.76 2.02 -7.87
N ARG A 45 15.78 3.02 -8.75
CA ARG A 45 16.88 3.23 -9.71
C ARG A 45 18.13 3.85 -9.08
N ASN A 46 17.96 4.63 -8.02
CA ASN A 46 19.02 5.40 -7.36
C ASN A 46 19.65 4.68 -6.15
N ASN A 47 19.19 3.47 -5.83
CA ASN A 47 19.78 2.56 -4.83
C ASN A 47 20.58 1.45 -5.51
#